data_AF-A0A150IRD8-F1
#
_entry.id   AF-A0A150IRD8-F1
#
_cell.length_a   1.000
_cell.length_b   1.000
_cell.length_c   1.000
_cell.angle_alpha   90.00
_cell.angle_beta   90.00
_cell.angle_gamma   90.00
#
_symmetry.space_group_name_H-M   'P 1'
#
loop_
_entity.id
_entity.type
_entity.pdbx_description
1 polymer ?
#
loop_
_entity_poly.entity_id
_entity_poly.type
_entity_poly.pdbx_seq_one_letter_code
_entity_poly.pdbx_strand_id
1 'polypeptide(L)'
;MDVIEIPKTKEFYRVLFDKKGSVSLIKIDESEKNIKLFKLINKTKIKGNKLQLNLDDGRNVLSEEGYKTSSTLVMKVPEMKIVDSLEFKEGYLGLVIKGKNVSKVGKISKITPFGIYKDAVLLESGDDKFQTLKDYVLVVGKDSPIIKLE
;
A
#
# COMPACT_ATOMS: atom_id res chain seq x y z
N MET A 1 0.27 -4.62 -5.40
CA MET A 1 -0.84 -4.15 -6.26
C MET A 1 -0.38 -4.12 -7.70
N ASP A 2 -0.71 -5.12 -8.51
CA ASP A 2 -0.21 -5.19 -9.88
C ASP A 2 -1.10 -4.42 -10.86
N VAL A 3 -0.49 -3.97 -11.95
CA VAL A 3 -1.18 -3.33 -13.07
C VAL A 3 -1.01 -4.21 -14.30
N ILE A 4 -2.12 -4.54 -14.94
CA ILE A 4 -2.20 -5.34 -16.17
C ILE A 4 -2.61 -4.40 -17.29
N GLU A 5 -1.78 -4.33 -18.34
CA GLU A 5 -2.06 -3.57 -19.56
C GLU A 5 -2.36 -4.53 -20.70
N ILE A 6 -3.42 -4.24 -21.47
CA ILE A 6 -3.76 -4.91 -22.73
C ILE A 6 -3.51 -3.90 -23.86
N PRO A 7 -2.32 -3.89 -24.49
CA PRO A 7 -1.93 -2.82 -25.42
C PRO A 7 -2.85 -2.69 -26.64
N LYS A 8 -3.36 -3.82 -27.14
CA LYS A 8 -4.22 -3.84 -28.34
C LYS A 8 -5.54 -3.09 -28.14
N THR A 9 -6.11 -3.16 -26.94
CA THR A 9 -7.38 -2.52 -26.59
C THR A 9 -7.20 -1.23 -25.79
N LYS A 10 -5.95 -0.87 -25.45
CA LYS A 10 -5.60 0.25 -24.56
C LYS A 10 -6.37 0.20 -23.23
N GLU A 11 -6.48 -1.01 -22.68
CA GLU A 11 -7.14 -1.22 -21.40
C GLU A 11 -6.12 -1.48 -20.30
N PHE A 12 -6.38 -0.90 -19.13
CA PHE A 12 -5.52 -1.00 -17.97
C PHE A 12 -6.35 -1.46 -16.78
N TYR A 13 -5.83 -2.42 -16.04
CA TYR A 13 -6.50 -3.01 -14.90
C TYR A 13 -5.57 -3.03 -13.70
N ARG A 14 -6.08 -2.67 -12.53
CA ARG A 14 -5.40 -2.85 -11.25
C ARG A 14 -5.92 -4.12 -10.58
N VAL A 15 -5.00 -4.96 -10.13
CA VAL A 15 -5.31 -6.17 -9.40
C VAL A 15 -5.49 -5.84 -7.92
N LEU A 16 -6.71 -5.97 -7.42
CA LEU A 16 -7.09 -5.83 -6.00
C LEU A 16 -7.85 -7.06 -5.52
N PHE A 17 -8.16 -7.10 -4.23
CA PHE A 17 -9.13 -8.05 -3.71
C PHE A 17 -10.53 -7.41 -3.73
N ASP A 18 -11.57 -8.23 -3.82
CA ASP A 18 -12.95 -7.81 -3.57
C ASP A 18 -13.31 -7.97 -2.09
N LYS A 19 -14.53 -7.60 -1.69
CA LYS A 19 -15.02 -7.72 -0.30
C LYS A 19 -15.17 -9.19 0.17
N LYS A 20 -15.11 -10.16 -0.75
CA LYS A 20 -15.10 -11.60 -0.46
C LYS A 20 -13.68 -12.17 -0.35
N GLY A 21 -12.66 -11.37 -0.65
CA GLY A 21 -11.25 -11.79 -0.67
C GLY A 21 -10.81 -12.47 -1.97
N SER A 22 -11.63 -12.44 -3.02
CA SER A 22 -11.27 -12.93 -4.35
C SER A 22 -10.50 -11.87 -5.12
N VAL A 23 -9.64 -12.29 -6.06
CA VAL A 23 -8.93 -11.35 -6.93
C VAL A 23 -9.93 -10.69 -7.89
N SER A 24 -9.88 -9.37 -7.97
CA SER A 24 -10.70 -8.52 -8.82
C SER A 24 -9.84 -7.60 -9.68
N LEU A 25 -10.31 -7.31 -10.89
CA LEU A 25 -9.67 -6.41 -11.84
C LEU A 25 -10.47 -5.12 -11.93
N ILE A 26 -9.87 -4.03 -11.48
CA ILE A 26 -10.48 -2.71 -11.55
C ILE A 26 -9.93 -1.98 -12.77
N LYS A 27 -10.82 -1.55 -13.68
CA LYS A 27 -10.42 -0.75 -14.83
C LYS A 27 -9.94 0.63 -14.38
N ILE A 28 -8.73 0.99 -14.78
CA ILE A 28 -8.07 2.27 -14.45
C ILE A 28 -7.76 3.05 -15.74
N ASP A 29 -7.54 4.34 -15.57
CA ASP A 29 -7.16 5.23 -16.66
C ASP A 29 -5.66 5.13 -16.99
N GLU A 30 -5.30 5.56 -18.20
CA GLU A 30 -3.91 5.58 -18.66
C GLU A 30 -2.98 6.39 -17.74
N SER A 31 -3.50 7.45 -17.11
CA SER A 31 -2.74 8.27 -16.15
C SER A 31 -2.33 7.49 -14.89
N GLU A 32 -3.10 6.49 -14.49
CA GLU A 32 -2.85 5.67 -13.30
C GLU A 32 -2.00 4.42 -13.59
N LYS A 33 -1.87 4.01 -14.86
CA LYS A 33 -1.23 2.73 -15.23
C LYS A 33 0.21 2.61 -14.73
N ASN A 34 0.92 3.73 -14.68
CA ASN A 34 2.31 3.79 -14.27
C ASN A 34 2.47 4.07 -12.77
N ILE A 35 1.40 4.20 -11.99
CA ILE A 35 1.47 4.50 -10.55
C ILE A 35 1.13 3.24 -9.75
N LYS A 36 2.11 2.74 -8.99
CA LYS A 36 1.95 1.59 -8.10
C LYS A 36 2.34 1.94 -6.67
N LEU A 37 1.54 1.46 -5.73
CA LEU A 37 1.80 1.55 -4.30
C LEU A 37 2.54 0.30 -3.84
N PHE A 38 3.62 0.51 -3.09
CA PHE A 38 4.45 -0.55 -2.53
C PHE A 38 4.55 -0.38 -1.02
N LYS A 39 4.28 -1.43 -0.26
CA LYS A 39 4.51 -1.39 1.18
C LYS A 39 5.98 -1.65 1.46
N LEU A 40 6.63 -0.78 2.23
CA LEU A 40 8.00 -1.00 2.67
C LEU A 40 8.01 -2.03 3.79
N ILE A 41 8.45 -3.24 3.49
CA ILE A 41 8.49 -4.35 4.45
C ILE A 41 9.72 -4.23 5.35
N ASN A 42 10.87 -3.94 4.75
CA ASN A 42 12.14 -3.84 5.46
C ASN A 42 13.08 -2.84 4.79
N LYS A 43 14.13 -2.44 5.50
CA LYS A 43 15.24 -1.68 4.95
C LYS A 43 16.55 -2.15 5.55
N THR A 44 17.58 -2.25 4.70
CA THR A 44 18.92 -2.71 5.10
C THR A 44 19.94 -1.68 4.68
N LYS A 45 20.83 -1.29 5.61
CA LYS A 45 21.97 -0.41 5.29
C LYS A 45 23.04 -1.21 4.56
N ILE A 46 23.49 -0.71 3.42
CA ILE A 46 24.55 -1.32 2.60
C ILE A 46 25.77 -0.41 2.53
N LYS A 47 26.86 -0.92 1.96
CA LYS A 47 28.10 -0.14 1.77
C LYS A 47 27.84 1.12 0.94
N GLY A 48 28.62 2.18 1.19
CA GLY A 48 28.50 3.46 0.48
C GLY A 48 27.36 4.35 0.99
N ASN A 49 26.94 4.17 2.25
CA ASN A 49 25.88 4.95 2.90
C ASN A 49 24.52 4.89 2.20
N LYS A 50 24.26 3.81 1.47
CA LYS A 50 22.98 3.57 0.80
C LYS A 50 22.08 2.66 1.63
N LEU A 51 20.78 2.78 1.40
CA LEU A 51 19.73 1.91 1.95
C LEU A 51 19.15 1.07 0.82
N GLN A 52 19.01 -0.23 1.07
CA GLN A 52 18.19 -1.11 0.26
C GLN A 52 16.81 -1.20 0.89
N LEU A 53 15.79 -0.75 0.16
CA LEU A 53 14.40 -0.83 0.53
C LEU A 53 13.81 -2.13 -0.02
N ASN A 54 13.21 -2.95 0.85
CA ASN A 54 12.59 -4.22 0.49
C ASN A 54 11.06 -4.05 0.41
N LEU A 55 10.49 -4.23 -0.77
CA LEU A 55 9.08 -4.00 -1.06
C LEU A 55 8.25 -5.28 -0.90
N ASP A 56 6.93 -5.14 -0.78
CA ASP A 56 5.99 -6.24 -0.55
C ASP A 56 5.85 -7.20 -1.73
N ASP A 57 6.15 -6.75 -2.95
CA ASP A 57 6.16 -7.59 -4.15
C ASP A 57 7.51 -8.28 -4.40
N GLY A 58 8.42 -8.24 -3.43
CA GLY A 58 9.73 -8.90 -3.47
C GLY A 58 10.83 -8.12 -4.19
N ARG A 59 10.52 -6.94 -4.75
CA ARG A 59 11.53 -6.06 -5.37
C ARG A 59 12.36 -5.33 -4.32
N ASN A 60 13.58 -4.96 -4.74
CA ASN A 60 14.50 -4.15 -3.95
C ASN A 60 14.80 -2.84 -4.68
N VAL A 61 14.83 -1.73 -3.95
CA VAL A 61 15.14 -0.40 -4.49
C VAL A 61 16.25 0.23 -3.66
N LEU A 62 17.26 0.77 -4.33
CA LEU A 62 18.32 1.53 -3.66
C LEU A 62 17.87 2.97 -3.45
N SER A 63 18.10 3.48 -2.25
CA SER A 63 17.78 4.85 -1.86
C SER A 63 18.88 5.39 -0.96
N GLU A 64 19.16 6.69 -1.07
CA GLU A 64 19.99 7.41 -0.09
C GLU A 64 19.12 7.99 1.04
N GLU A 65 17.83 8.17 0.77
CA GLU A 65 16.82 8.56 1.75
C GLU A 65 16.26 7.36 2.52
N GLY A 66 15.93 7.59 3.80
CA GLY A 66 15.35 6.58 4.66
C GLY A 66 13.85 6.78 4.89
N TYR A 67 13.07 5.74 4.64
CA TYR A 67 11.63 5.70 4.93
C TYR A 67 11.34 4.79 6.14
N LYS A 68 10.22 4.99 6.83
CA LYS A 68 9.78 4.09 7.91
C LYS A 68 9.19 2.81 7.33
N THR A 69 9.42 1.67 7.98
CA THR A 69 8.77 0.41 7.60
C THR A 69 7.25 0.50 7.80
N SER A 70 6.50 -0.33 7.09
CA SER A 70 5.03 -0.28 6.95
C SER A 70 4.47 0.95 6.22
N SER A 71 5.28 1.99 5.99
CA SER A 71 4.90 3.08 5.08
C SER A 71 4.71 2.57 3.66
N THR A 72 3.94 3.32 2.87
CA THR A 72 3.68 3.00 1.47
C THR A 72 4.47 3.96 0.59
N LEU A 73 5.28 3.42 -0.31
CA LEU A 73 5.98 4.19 -1.32
C LEU A 73 5.10 4.27 -2.57
N VAL A 74 4.84 5.48 -3.02
CA VAL A 74 4.20 5.74 -4.31
C VAL A 74 5.32 5.77 -5.34
N MET A 75 5.26 4.88 -6.32
CA MET A 75 6.32 4.74 -7.30
C MET A 75 5.79 4.70 -8.72
N LYS A 76 6.60 5.21 -9.65
CA LYS A 76 6.38 5.02 -11.08
C LYS A 76 6.93 3.68 -11.53
N VAL A 77 6.12 2.90 -12.24
CA VAL A 77 6.50 1.67 -12.93
C VAL A 77 6.46 1.91 -14.45
N PRO A 78 7.38 1.31 -15.24
CA PRO A 78 8.42 0.35 -14.84
C PRO A 78 9.72 0.96 -14.28
N GLU A 79 9.86 2.29 -14.29
CA GLU A 79 11.10 3.01 -13.91
C GLU A 79 11.57 2.76 -12.46
N MET A 80 10.68 2.27 -11.60
CA MET A 80 10.91 2.09 -10.16
C MET A 80 11.42 3.36 -9.48
N LYS A 81 10.86 4.51 -9.86
CA LYS A 81 11.18 5.82 -9.29
C LYS A 81 10.20 6.16 -8.16
N ILE A 82 10.72 6.44 -6.97
CA ILE A 82 9.91 6.94 -5.84
C ILE A 82 9.44 8.35 -6.18
N VAL A 83 8.14 8.58 -6.12
CA VAL A 83 7.52 9.91 -6.36
C VAL A 83 6.98 10.53 -5.08
N ASP A 84 6.52 9.69 -4.15
CA ASP A 84 5.99 10.13 -2.86
C ASP A 84 6.05 8.98 -1.85
N SER A 85 5.87 9.30 -0.56
CA SER A 85 5.79 8.31 0.51
C SER A 85 4.68 8.66 1.51
N LEU A 86 3.88 7.66 1.84
CA LEU A 86 2.80 7.74 2.80
C LEU A 86 3.19 7.02 4.09
N GLU A 87 3.33 7.78 5.16
CA GLU A 87 3.63 7.21 6.47
C GLU A 87 2.47 6.37 7.03
N PHE A 88 2.82 5.28 7.70
CA PHE A 88 1.87 4.51 8.49
C PHE A 88 1.62 5.22 9.83
N LYS A 89 0.64 6.13 9.88
CA LYS A 89 0.28 6.87 11.09
C LYS A 89 -1.22 7.15 11.18
N GLU A 90 -1.64 7.56 12.38
CA GLU A 90 -3.01 7.96 12.64
C GLU A 90 -3.43 9.12 11.73
N GLY A 91 -4.69 9.08 11.31
CA GLY A 91 -5.29 10.05 10.40
C GLY A 91 -5.07 9.77 8.92
N TYR A 92 -4.33 8.72 8.53
CA TYR A 92 -4.16 8.33 7.12
C TYR A 92 -5.17 7.25 6.72
N LEU A 93 -5.48 7.17 5.43
CA LEU A 93 -6.36 6.15 4.88
C LEU A 93 -5.59 4.83 4.66
N GLY A 94 -6.08 3.77 5.30
CA GLY A 94 -5.62 2.41 5.14
C GLY A 94 -6.61 1.55 4.35
N LEU A 95 -6.09 0.79 3.39
CA LEU A 95 -6.76 -0.31 2.73
C LEU A 95 -6.35 -1.63 3.39
N VAL A 96 -7.32 -2.46 3.75
CA VAL A 96 -7.05 -3.80 4.26
C VAL A 96 -6.83 -4.77 3.11
N ILE A 97 -5.62 -5.33 3.00
CA ILE A 97 -5.24 -6.24 1.91
C ILE A 97 -5.36 -7.73 2.27
N LYS A 98 -5.64 -8.06 3.54
CA LYS A 98 -5.74 -9.45 4.01
C LYS A 98 -6.66 -9.58 5.23
N GLY A 99 -7.23 -10.77 5.40
CA GLY A 99 -8.05 -11.15 6.56
C GLY A 99 -9.54 -10.90 6.34
N LYS A 100 -10.34 -11.01 7.41
CA LYS A 100 -11.81 -10.90 7.35
C LYS A 100 -12.31 -9.55 6.82
N ASN A 101 -11.55 -8.49 7.04
CA ASN A 101 -11.90 -7.12 6.66
C ASN A 101 -11.28 -6.70 5.31
N VAL A 102 -10.87 -7.66 4.47
CA VAL A 102 -10.25 -7.38 3.17
C VAL A 102 -11.09 -6.42 2.33
N SER A 103 -10.40 -5.53 1.61
CA SER A 103 -10.98 -4.52 0.71
C SER A 103 -11.79 -3.43 1.40
N LYS A 104 -11.85 -3.42 2.74
CA LYS A 104 -12.34 -2.27 3.49
C LYS A 104 -11.28 -1.18 3.50
N VAL A 105 -11.73 0.05 3.32
CA VAL A 105 -10.94 1.27 3.43
C VAL A 105 -11.42 2.06 4.63
N GLY A 106 -10.51 2.57 5.44
CA GLY A 106 -10.84 3.41 6.57
C GLY A 106 -9.68 4.27 7.03
N LYS A 107 -9.97 5.30 7.81
CA LYS A 107 -8.95 6.15 8.44
C LYS A 107 -8.36 5.42 9.64
N ILE A 108 -7.04 5.38 9.74
CA ILE A 108 -6.33 4.79 10.89
C ILE A 108 -6.61 5.69 12.10
N SER A 109 -7.38 5.19 13.06
CA SER A 109 -7.74 5.96 14.25
C SER A 109 -6.83 5.66 15.44
N LYS A 110 -6.35 4.41 15.56
CA LYS A 110 -5.47 4.01 16.64
C LYS A 110 -4.54 2.87 16.22
N ILE A 111 -3.27 2.99 16.61
CA ILE A 111 -2.27 1.91 16.47
C ILE A 111 -1.94 1.40 17.87
N THR A 112 -2.24 0.14 18.15
CA THR A 112 -1.99 -0.49 19.45
C THR A 112 -0.80 -1.46 19.32
N PRO A 113 0.37 -1.11 19.88
CA PRO A 113 1.53 -1.97 19.85
C PRO A 113 1.35 -3.16 20.81
N PHE A 114 1.76 -4.35 20.39
CA PHE A 114 1.67 -5.58 21.21
C PHE A 114 3.04 -6.21 21.50
N GLY A 115 4.10 -5.39 21.53
CA GLY A 115 5.45 -5.80 21.89
C GLY A 115 5.98 -6.90 20.95
N ILE A 116 5.94 -8.16 21.42
CA ILE A 116 6.42 -9.33 20.67
C ILE A 116 5.40 -9.76 19.60
N TYR A 117 4.12 -9.46 19.78
CA TYR A 117 3.08 -9.78 18.81
C TYR A 117 2.87 -8.66 17.80
N LYS A 118 2.15 -8.99 16.72
CA LYS A 118 1.83 -8.04 15.66
C LYS A 118 0.93 -6.92 16.19
N ASP A 119 1.32 -5.68 15.93
CA ASP A 119 0.54 -4.49 16.24
C ASP A 119 -0.87 -4.60 15.66
N ALA A 120 -1.88 -4.20 16.44
CA ALA A 120 -3.24 -4.07 15.95
C ALA A 120 -3.52 -2.63 15.53
N VAL A 121 -4.40 -2.47 14.56
CA VAL A 121 -4.80 -1.18 14.00
C VAL A 121 -6.31 -1.12 13.97
N LEU A 122 -6.86 -0.06 14.55
CA LEU A 122 -8.27 0.29 14.45
C LEU A 122 -8.44 1.26 13.27
N LEU A 123 -9.38 0.93 12.37
CA LEU A 123 -9.76 1.77 11.25
C LEU A 123 -11.24 2.15 11.35
N GLU A 124 -11.54 3.36 10.89
CA GLU A 124 -12.90 3.94 10.89
C GLU A 124 -13.31 4.29 9.46
N SER A 125 -14.52 3.89 9.06
CA SER A 125 -15.09 4.13 7.73
C SER A 125 -16.54 4.56 7.89
N GLY A 126 -16.80 5.87 7.85
CA GLY A 126 -18.08 6.41 8.28
C GLY A 126 -18.36 6.04 9.73
N ASP A 127 -19.51 5.40 9.98
CA ASP A 127 -19.91 4.93 11.32
C ASP A 127 -19.32 3.55 11.68
N ASP A 128 -18.75 2.83 10.70
CA ASP A 128 -18.17 1.52 10.93
C ASP A 128 -16.75 1.61 11.51
N LYS A 129 -16.50 0.85 12.58
CA LYS A 129 -15.15 0.67 13.15
C LYS A 129 -14.75 -0.79 13.08
N PHE A 130 -13.53 -1.06 12.64
CA PHE A 130 -13.02 -2.42 12.57
C PHE A 130 -11.52 -2.49 12.87
N GLN A 131 -11.12 -3.60 13.48
CA GLN A 131 -9.74 -3.85 13.85
C GLN A 131 -9.10 -4.87 12.90
N THR A 132 -7.81 -4.69 12.64
CA THR A 132 -6.98 -5.63 11.88
C THR A 132 -5.53 -5.59 12.38
N LEU A 133 -4.64 -6.36 11.75
CA LEU A 133 -3.21 -6.31 12.01
C LEU A 133 -2.55 -5.22 11.16
N LYS A 134 -1.53 -4.55 11.69
CA LYS A 134 -0.71 -3.56 10.96
C LYS A 134 -0.15 -4.09 9.65
N ASP A 135 0.24 -5.36 9.64
CA ASP A 135 0.75 -6.03 8.44
C ASP A 135 -0.30 -6.09 7.32
N TYR A 136 -1.59 -6.12 7.67
CA TYR A 136 -2.69 -6.28 6.71
C TYR A 136 -3.18 -4.95 6.15
N VAL A 137 -2.60 -3.82 6.57
CA VAL A 137 -3.00 -2.49 6.13
C VAL A 137 -1.96 -1.93 5.17
N LEU A 138 -2.40 -1.46 4.01
CA LEU A 138 -1.64 -0.66 3.06
C LEU A 138 -2.14 0.79 3.13
N VAL A 139 -1.26 1.76 3.26
CA VAL A 139 -1.68 3.17 3.31
C VAL A 139 -1.88 3.66 1.88
N VAL A 140 -3.09 4.14 1.58
CA VAL A 140 -3.49 4.50 0.21
C VAL A 140 -3.64 6.01 0.00
N GLY A 141 -3.63 6.79 1.08
CA GLY A 141 -3.66 8.25 1.02
C GLY A 141 -3.80 8.88 2.39
N LYS A 142 -3.93 10.21 2.43
CA LYS A 142 -4.18 10.95 3.67
C LYS A 142 -5.68 11.19 3.87
N ASP A 143 -6.27 12.01 3.00
CA ASP A 143 -7.69 12.37 3.04
C ASP A 143 -8.50 11.65 1.95
N SER A 144 -7.87 11.35 0.82
CA SER A 144 -8.43 10.59 -0.29
C SER A 144 -7.40 9.58 -0.81
N PRO A 145 -7.84 8.44 -1.37
CA PRO A 145 -6.94 7.49 -2.02
C PRO A 145 -6.20 8.11 -3.21
N ILE A 146 -4.90 7.84 -3.33
CA ILE A 146 -4.08 8.26 -4.49
C ILE A 146 -4.42 7.45 -5.75
N ILE A 147 -4.98 6.26 -5.57
CA ILE A 147 -5.32 5.32 -6.63
C ILE A 147 -6.79 4.96 -6.58
N LYS A 148 -7.34 4.54 -7.71
CA LYS A 148 -8.70 3.99 -7.76
C LYS A 148 -8.78 2.64 -7.03
N LEU A 149 -9.81 2.49 -6.20
CA LEU A 149 -10.04 1.31 -5.33
C LEU A 149 -11.35 0.57 -5.59
N GLU A 150 -12.31 1.20 -6.30
CA GLU A 150 -13.58 0.61 -6.77
C GLU A 150 -13.91 1.19 -8.16
#